data_AF-A0A931AQ98-F1
#
_entry.id   AF-A0A931AQ98-F1
#
_cell.length_a   1.000
_cell.length_b   1.000
_cell.length_c   1.000
_cell.angle_alpha   90.00
_cell.angle_beta   90.00
_cell.angle_gamma   90.00
#
_symmetry.space_group_name_H-M   'P 1'
#
loop_
_entity.id
_entity.type
_entity.pdbx_description
1 polymer ?
#
loop_
_entity_poly.entity_id
_entity_poly.type
_entity_poly.pdbx_seq_one_letter_code
_entity_poly.pdbx_strand_id
1 'polypeptide(L)'
;MRKKLLLLIFVGLLVFSLSACDNGLVDEIREDSEENNEYIEHEDYEIVEGSIVGGLSSHYLASSANISSQNNGNPHNYIADEIWAFPIITDDYGFADLSFLQYKTIFPIKNNGQFNIELDNLPDFDRFLFVLADSEAEDRRDRIIDFVSIRGNNNLRTIPARGITEGIALGNLNRNNDEAVSSVRLEELRDRFTNHSLEELEIIAATDNALKALKNYYVNYNDETGEEFSFSFSYGGHGYIEEINNNYIDVDLYEWSNPLFHVRTNMGDENPKKLIPPAGSSNSTLDLGISHDGGSYYSYFGTFHEEISEGFWTLKEDNDELGYFDFSFTLDFDDNDVPLTILPSVKLNTEDEIVKSISIKWYINSSEGLTEVRDIDILEELVMGAFVQFDNGITMPVEVGQDITEFNSEVEFRDQIDWEGLHMDNFQKLDYSLFGISFEMSFQAEH
;
A
#
# COMPACT_ATOMS: atom_id res chain seq x y z
N MET A 1 -24.88 34.86 -46.33
CA MET A 1 -25.91 33.85 -46.00
C MET A 1 -25.39 32.45 -46.33
N ARG A 2 -24.81 31.76 -45.35
CA ARG A 2 -24.62 30.30 -45.34
C ARG A 2 -24.72 29.85 -43.88
N LYS A 3 -25.68 28.98 -43.58
CA LYS A 3 -25.82 28.29 -42.30
C LYS A 3 -24.69 27.24 -42.19
N LYS A 4 -23.99 27.19 -41.07
CA LYS A 4 -23.23 26.01 -40.63
C LYS A 4 -23.81 25.55 -39.30
N LEU A 5 -24.22 24.29 -39.30
CA LEU A 5 -24.64 23.47 -38.18
C LEU A 5 -23.35 23.00 -37.49
N LEU A 6 -23.20 23.25 -36.18
CA LEU A 6 -22.12 22.67 -35.37
C LEU A 6 -22.75 21.53 -34.55
N LEU A 7 -22.22 20.33 -34.74
CA LEU A 7 -22.50 19.12 -33.98
C LEU A 7 -21.45 19.07 -32.85
N LEU A 8 -21.90 19.07 -31.59
CA LEU A 8 -21.06 18.80 -30.42
C LEU A 8 -20.67 17.31 -30.44
N ILE A 9 -19.38 17.02 -30.33
CA ILE A 9 -18.85 15.69 -30.00
C ILE A 9 -18.27 15.80 -28.60
N PHE A 10 -18.85 15.02 -27.68
CA PHE A 10 -18.30 14.72 -26.35
C PHE A 10 -17.06 13.84 -26.52
N VAL A 11 -15.97 14.19 -25.84
CA VAL A 11 -14.79 13.32 -25.67
C VAL A 11 -14.75 12.92 -24.20
N GLY A 12 -15.21 11.71 -23.90
CA GLY A 12 -14.85 10.98 -22.68
C GLY A 12 -13.71 10.03 -23.05
N LEU A 13 -12.61 10.08 -22.30
CA LEU A 13 -11.44 9.25 -22.53
C LEU A 13 -11.77 7.78 -22.17
N LEU A 14 -11.69 6.91 -23.17
CA LEU A 14 -11.58 5.46 -23.04
C LEU A 14 -10.10 5.10 -22.82
N VAL A 15 -9.81 4.22 -21.87
CA VAL A 15 -8.59 3.39 -21.89
C VAL A 15 -9.00 1.98 -22.31
N PHE A 16 -8.52 1.53 -23.47
CA PHE A 16 -8.72 0.17 -23.98
C PHE A 16 -7.57 -0.73 -23.51
N SER A 17 -7.90 -1.88 -22.93
CA SER A 17 -7.07 -3.09 -22.97
C SER A 17 -7.67 -4.08 -23.97
N LEU A 18 -6.83 -4.70 -24.80
CA LEU A 18 -7.21 -5.61 -25.89
C LEU A 18 -6.61 -7.00 -25.62
N SER A 19 -7.48 -8.02 -25.50
CA SER A 19 -7.18 -9.46 -25.59
C SER A 19 -8.54 -10.20 -25.60
N ALA A 20 -8.86 -11.27 -26.32
CA ALA A 20 -8.37 -11.98 -27.51
C ALA A 20 -9.50 -13.00 -27.88
N CYS A 21 -9.66 -13.42 -29.15
CA CYS A 21 -9.98 -14.82 -29.58
C CYS A 21 -10.40 -14.96 -31.07
N ASP A 22 -9.46 -15.50 -31.87
CA ASP A 22 -9.48 -16.82 -32.53
C ASP A 22 -10.65 -17.31 -33.42
N ASN A 23 -10.39 -17.47 -34.73
CA ASN A 23 -10.29 -18.77 -35.48
C ASN A 23 -10.57 -18.68 -36.99
N GLY A 24 -9.67 -19.25 -37.81
CA GLY A 24 -10.07 -19.97 -39.03
C GLY A 24 -9.23 -19.82 -40.30
N LEU A 25 -8.57 -20.93 -40.67
CA LEU A 25 -8.24 -21.42 -42.03
C LEU A 25 -6.89 -21.04 -42.70
N VAL A 26 -5.94 -21.99 -42.59
CA VAL A 26 -5.32 -22.81 -43.66
C VAL A 26 -4.63 -22.13 -44.85
N ASP A 27 -3.38 -22.60 -45.04
CA ASP A 27 -2.53 -22.67 -46.25
C ASP A 27 -1.38 -21.64 -46.46
N GLU A 28 -0.17 -22.19 -46.22
CA GLU A 28 1.00 -22.23 -47.14
C GLU A 28 1.82 -20.95 -47.47
N ILE A 29 3.15 -21.15 -47.35
CA ILE A 29 4.26 -20.56 -48.12
C ILE A 29 4.93 -19.28 -47.55
N ARG A 30 6.05 -19.55 -46.82
CA ARG A 30 7.45 -19.23 -47.20
C ARG A 30 8.00 -17.80 -47.02
N GLU A 31 9.17 -17.75 -46.35
CA GLU A 31 10.31 -16.81 -46.40
C GLU A 31 9.98 -15.31 -46.56
N ASP A 32 10.27 -14.50 -45.54
CA ASP A 32 11.52 -13.74 -45.50
C ASP A 32 11.71 -13.07 -44.13
N SER A 33 12.93 -13.22 -43.63
CA SER A 33 13.51 -12.51 -42.50
C SER A 33 13.67 -11.02 -42.80
N GLU A 34 13.38 -10.14 -41.85
CA GLU A 34 14.21 -8.97 -41.60
C GLU A 34 13.96 -8.40 -40.20
N GLU A 35 15.08 -8.14 -39.52
CA GLU A 35 15.24 -7.64 -38.16
C GLU A 35 14.59 -6.26 -37.96
N ASN A 36 14.04 -6.03 -36.76
CA ASN A 36 14.09 -4.75 -36.07
C ASN A 36 13.98 -5.03 -34.56
N ASN A 37 15.11 -5.35 -33.94
CA ASN A 37 15.26 -5.24 -32.49
C ASN A 37 15.37 -3.75 -32.17
N GLU A 38 14.34 -3.20 -31.54
CA GLU A 38 14.41 -1.88 -30.94
C GLU A 38 15.36 -1.96 -29.74
N TYR A 39 16.39 -1.12 -29.79
CA TYR A 39 17.45 -0.99 -28.81
C TYR A 39 16.86 -0.30 -27.57
N ILE A 40 16.73 -1.01 -26.45
CA ILE A 40 16.52 -0.36 -25.16
C ILE A 40 17.91 0.04 -24.66
N GLU A 41 18.20 1.35 -24.63
CA GLU A 41 19.35 1.87 -23.90
C GLU A 41 19.16 1.53 -22.43
N HIS A 42 19.94 0.57 -21.93
CA HIS A 42 20.17 0.41 -20.50
C HIS A 42 21.12 1.53 -20.07
N GLU A 43 20.63 2.48 -19.29
CA GLU A 43 21.50 3.38 -18.54
C GLU A 43 22.35 2.54 -17.56
N ASP A 44 23.60 2.95 -17.34
CA ASP A 44 24.53 2.26 -16.44
C ASP A 44 24.02 2.42 -14.99
N TYR A 45 23.22 1.45 -14.52
CA TYR A 45 22.72 1.43 -13.13
C TYR A 45 23.85 1.07 -12.16
N GLU A 46 24.01 1.88 -11.11
CA GLU A 46 24.98 1.62 -10.04
C GLU A 46 24.60 0.34 -9.28
N ILE A 47 25.47 -0.66 -9.33
CA ILE A 47 25.35 -1.88 -8.55
C ILE A 47 25.48 -1.52 -7.06
N VAL A 48 24.50 -1.91 -6.24
CA VAL A 48 24.47 -1.62 -4.79
C VAL A 48 25.33 -2.63 -4.03
N GLU A 49 26.61 -2.31 -3.89
CA GLU A 49 27.55 -3.13 -3.11
C GLU A 49 27.22 -3.09 -1.60
N GLY A 50 26.45 -4.05 -1.10
CA GLY A 50 26.07 -4.11 0.32
C GLY A 50 25.46 -5.44 0.75
N SER A 51 25.34 -5.65 2.07
CA SER A 51 24.76 -6.88 2.63
C SER A 51 23.96 -6.64 3.90
N ILE A 52 22.84 -7.33 4.10
CA ILE A 52 22.10 -7.33 5.37
C ILE A 52 22.33 -8.67 6.08
N VAL A 53 22.86 -8.62 7.30
CA VAL A 53 23.21 -9.79 8.10
C VAL A 53 22.41 -9.78 9.40
N GLY A 54 21.78 -10.92 9.73
CA GLY A 54 21.04 -11.08 10.98
C GLY A 54 21.08 -12.51 11.52
N GLY A 55 20.58 -12.66 12.75
CA GLY A 55 20.46 -13.93 13.44
C GLY A 55 19.13 -14.06 14.16
N LEU A 56 18.50 -15.23 14.11
CA LEU A 56 17.28 -15.50 14.84
C LEU A 56 17.54 -15.76 16.33
N SER A 57 16.75 -15.16 17.21
CA SER A 57 16.80 -15.45 18.65
C SER A 57 16.29 -16.86 18.98
N SER A 58 16.47 -17.31 20.22
CA SER A 58 16.02 -18.63 20.67
C SER A 58 14.52 -18.87 20.52
N HIS A 59 13.69 -17.82 20.51
CA HIS A 59 12.24 -17.93 20.35
C HIS A 59 11.86 -18.39 18.94
N TYR A 60 12.66 -18.05 17.94
CA TYR A 60 12.50 -18.50 16.56
C TYR A 60 13.16 -19.87 16.29
N LEU A 61 14.20 -20.19 17.05
CA LEU A 61 14.96 -21.43 16.90
C LEU A 61 14.41 -22.60 17.73
N ALA A 62 13.38 -22.38 18.54
CA ALA A 62 12.91 -23.39 19.47
C ALA A 62 12.14 -24.52 18.76
N SER A 63 12.75 -25.70 18.67
CA SER A 63 12.01 -26.98 18.69
C SER A 63 12.80 -28.09 19.41
N SER A 64 12.42 -28.33 20.68
CA SER A 64 12.19 -29.67 21.27
C SER A 64 12.11 -29.61 22.82
N ALA A 65 10.89 -29.56 23.38
CA ALA A 65 10.57 -30.18 24.68
C ALA A 65 9.04 -30.18 24.93
N ASN A 66 8.44 -31.38 24.92
CA ASN A 66 7.09 -31.72 25.40
C ASN A 66 5.89 -31.62 24.43
N ILE A 67 5.96 -32.26 23.26
CA ILE A 67 4.76 -32.91 22.71
C ILE A 67 5.08 -34.40 22.51
N SER A 68 4.72 -35.18 23.52
CA SER A 68 4.62 -36.62 23.39
C SER A 68 3.39 -36.97 22.56
N SER A 69 3.53 -37.04 21.25
CA SER A 69 2.70 -37.91 20.42
C SER A 69 3.51 -38.36 19.22
N GLN A 70 3.59 -39.68 19.10
CA GLN A 70 4.28 -40.38 18.03
C GLN A 70 3.79 -39.91 16.66
N ASN A 71 4.72 -39.45 15.82
CA ASN A 71 4.76 -39.86 14.42
C ASN A 71 6.20 -39.83 13.91
N ASN A 72 6.55 -40.90 13.21
CA ASN A 72 7.88 -41.18 12.71
C ASN A 72 8.25 -40.23 11.56
N GLY A 73 9.45 -39.65 11.65
CA GLY A 73 10.34 -39.54 10.50
C GLY A 73 10.22 -38.29 9.63
N ASN A 74 10.41 -37.10 10.22
CA ASN A 74 11.26 -36.06 9.64
C ASN A 74 11.58 -34.99 10.71
N PRO A 75 12.84 -34.63 11.01
CA PRO A 75 13.14 -33.54 11.92
C PRO A 75 13.32 -32.25 11.10
N HIS A 76 12.22 -31.66 10.63
CA HIS A 76 12.29 -30.24 10.27
C HIS A 76 12.05 -29.45 11.56
N ASN A 77 13.10 -28.71 11.94
CA ASN A 77 13.33 -28.24 13.30
C ASN A 77 13.68 -26.74 13.26
N TYR A 78 12.91 -25.94 12.50
CA TYR A 78 12.98 -24.46 12.48
C TYR A 78 11.58 -23.88 12.22
N ILE A 79 11.25 -22.74 12.86
CA ILE A 79 9.98 -22.03 12.64
C ILE A 79 10.05 -21.20 11.35
N ALA A 80 11.23 -20.71 10.94
CA ALA A 80 11.51 -20.04 9.66
C ALA A 80 12.77 -20.64 9.03
N ASP A 81 12.78 -20.86 7.72
CA ASP A 81 13.91 -21.42 6.96
C ASP A 81 14.39 -20.51 5.82
N GLU A 82 13.61 -19.49 5.46
CA GLU A 82 13.96 -18.53 4.40
C GLU A 82 13.70 -17.08 4.83
N ILE A 83 14.45 -16.16 4.21
CA ILE A 83 14.10 -14.74 4.14
C ILE A 83 13.58 -14.49 2.73
N TRP A 84 12.39 -13.93 2.60
CA TRP A 84 11.89 -13.45 1.32
C TRP A 84 12.00 -11.93 1.25
N ALA A 85 12.46 -11.42 0.11
CA ALA A 85 12.54 -10.01 -0.20
C ALA A 85 11.52 -9.69 -1.29
N PHE A 86 10.60 -8.79 -0.99
CA PHE A 86 9.62 -8.27 -1.95
C PHE A 86 9.95 -6.81 -2.24
N PRO A 87 10.10 -6.41 -3.52
CA PRO A 87 10.22 -5.00 -3.83
C PRO A 87 8.90 -4.29 -3.51
N ILE A 88 8.98 -3.03 -3.08
CA ILE A 88 7.80 -2.19 -2.95
C ILE A 88 7.48 -1.61 -4.33
N ILE A 89 6.41 -2.11 -4.93
CA ILE A 89 5.89 -1.63 -6.21
C ILE A 89 4.45 -1.21 -5.98
N THR A 90 4.11 0.00 -6.39
CA THR A 90 2.74 0.49 -6.39
C THR A 90 2.32 0.88 -7.79
N ASP A 91 1.01 0.87 -8.03
CA ASP A 91 0.44 1.46 -9.23
C ASP A 91 0.39 3.00 -9.15
N ASP A 92 -0.09 3.64 -10.21
CA ASP A 92 -0.24 5.10 -10.31
C ASP A 92 -1.21 5.69 -9.28
N TYR A 93 -1.95 4.85 -8.53
CA TYR A 93 -2.91 5.24 -7.51
C TYR A 93 -2.41 4.94 -6.09
N GLY A 94 -1.19 4.43 -5.93
CA GLY A 94 -0.59 4.12 -4.62
C GLY A 94 -1.02 2.77 -4.02
N PHE A 95 -1.75 1.94 -4.77
CA PHE A 95 -2.05 0.58 -4.35
C PHE A 95 -0.89 -0.35 -4.67
N ALA A 96 -0.78 -1.46 -3.93
CA ALA A 96 0.21 -2.48 -4.22
C ALA A 96 0.00 -3.05 -5.64
N ASP A 97 1.04 -2.99 -6.48
CA ASP A 97 1.02 -3.70 -7.75
C ASP A 97 1.40 -5.16 -7.50
N LEU A 98 0.45 -6.08 -7.66
CA LEU A 98 0.62 -7.52 -7.45
C LEU A 98 1.78 -8.13 -8.26
N SER A 99 2.25 -7.44 -9.30
CA SER A 99 3.50 -7.79 -9.99
C SER A 99 4.73 -7.78 -9.06
N PHE A 100 4.68 -7.22 -7.85
CA PHE A 100 5.77 -7.35 -6.88
C PHE A 100 6.03 -8.82 -6.48
N LEU A 101 5.00 -9.68 -6.52
CA LEU A 101 5.11 -11.09 -6.10
C LEU A 101 6.04 -11.90 -7.01
N GLN A 102 6.08 -11.60 -8.31
CA GLN A 102 6.98 -12.28 -9.27
C GLN A 102 8.45 -11.88 -9.10
N TYR A 103 8.73 -10.73 -8.47
CA TYR A 103 10.09 -10.25 -8.20
C TYR A 103 10.62 -10.69 -6.83
N LYS A 104 9.88 -11.56 -6.13
CA LYS A 104 10.29 -12.12 -4.85
C LYS A 104 11.66 -12.80 -4.96
N THR A 105 12.61 -12.35 -4.14
CA THR A 105 13.94 -12.96 -4.03
C THR A 105 14.05 -13.74 -2.72
N ILE A 106 14.69 -14.90 -2.75
CA ILE A 106 14.75 -15.84 -1.62
C ILE A 106 16.19 -15.99 -1.13
N PHE A 107 16.39 -15.90 0.18
CA PHE A 107 17.67 -16.10 0.84
C PHE A 107 17.56 -17.17 1.93
N PRO A 108 18.47 -18.16 1.97
CA PRO A 108 18.37 -19.25 2.93
C PRO A 108 18.77 -18.81 4.34
N ILE A 109 18.04 -19.30 5.35
CA ILE A 109 18.45 -19.22 6.76
C ILE A 109 19.26 -20.48 7.10
N LYS A 110 20.45 -20.28 7.65
CA LYS A 110 21.30 -21.39 8.09
C LYS A 110 20.69 -22.08 9.32
N ASN A 111 21.05 -23.33 9.54
CA ASN A 111 20.64 -24.11 10.72
C ASN A 111 20.95 -23.45 12.09
N ASN A 112 21.86 -22.48 12.15
CA ASN A 112 22.12 -21.74 13.38
C ASN A 112 21.30 -20.44 13.51
N GLY A 113 20.31 -20.24 12.63
CA GLY A 113 19.47 -19.05 12.57
C GLY A 113 20.09 -17.84 11.87
N GLN A 114 21.31 -17.97 11.32
CA GLN A 114 21.98 -16.86 10.65
C GLN A 114 21.61 -16.77 9.18
N PHE A 115 21.44 -15.56 8.68
CA PHE A 115 21.20 -15.27 7.27
C PHE A 115 22.10 -14.14 6.77
N ASN A 116 22.28 -14.09 5.46
CA ASN A 116 22.92 -12.99 4.75
C ASN A 116 22.13 -12.69 3.49
N ILE A 117 21.85 -11.42 3.25
CA ILE A 117 21.17 -10.90 2.07
C ILE A 117 22.21 -10.06 1.34
N GLU A 118 22.70 -10.57 0.22
CA GLU A 118 23.57 -9.79 -0.67
C GLU A 118 22.67 -8.88 -1.52
N LEU A 119 22.84 -7.57 -1.42
CA LEU A 119 21.97 -6.61 -2.10
C LEU A 119 22.14 -6.66 -3.63
N ASP A 120 23.33 -7.02 -4.11
CA ASP A 120 23.60 -7.27 -5.54
C ASP A 120 22.72 -8.37 -6.17
N ASN A 121 22.13 -9.24 -5.35
CA ASN A 121 21.23 -10.30 -5.82
C ASN A 121 19.76 -9.86 -5.86
N LEU A 122 19.44 -8.67 -5.33
CA LEU A 122 18.10 -8.12 -5.41
C LEU A 122 17.87 -7.50 -6.79
N PRO A 123 16.63 -7.52 -7.30
CA PRO A 123 16.27 -6.78 -8.49
C PRO A 123 16.45 -5.27 -8.26
N ASP A 124 16.51 -4.50 -9.34
CA ASP A 124 16.80 -3.07 -9.26
C ASP A 124 15.59 -2.25 -8.82
N PHE A 125 15.32 -2.25 -7.51
CA PHE A 125 14.28 -1.45 -6.87
C PHE A 125 14.86 -0.71 -5.66
N ASP A 126 14.25 0.43 -5.31
CA ASP A 126 14.72 1.27 -4.21
C ASP A 126 14.54 0.64 -2.84
N ARG A 127 13.38 0.03 -2.61
CA ARG A 127 12.94 -0.42 -1.29
C ARG A 127 12.44 -1.86 -1.32
N PHE A 128 12.79 -2.58 -0.26
CA PHE A 128 12.39 -3.97 -0.08
C PHE A 128 11.75 -4.19 1.27
N LEU A 129 10.65 -4.95 1.26
CA LEU A 129 10.10 -5.57 2.45
C LEU A 129 10.71 -6.96 2.61
N PHE A 130 11.29 -7.21 3.78
CA PHE A 130 11.84 -8.51 4.12
C PHE A 130 10.92 -9.24 5.09
N VAL A 131 10.68 -10.54 4.86
CA VAL A 131 9.87 -11.37 5.76
C VAL A 131 10.61 -12.68 6.09
N LEU A 132 10.38 -13.18 7.31
CA LEU A 132 10.70 -14.54 7.67
C LEU A 132 9.65 -15.47 7.09
N ALA A 133 10.09 -16.55 6.44
CA ALA A 133 9.21 -17.50 5.80
C ALA A 133 9.47 -18.95 6.23
N ASP A 134 8.37 -19.72 6.27
CA ASP A 134 8.37 -21.19 6.31
C ASP A 134 8.02 -21.68 4.91
N SER A 135 9.03 -22.07 4.14
CA SER A 135 8.86 -22.51 2.75
C SER A 135 8.11 -23.84 2.63
N GLU A 136 8.07 -24.61 3.72
CA GLU A 136 7.46 -25.95 3.79
C GLU A 136 6.06 -25.93 4.43
N ALA A 137 5.57 -24.77 4.89
CA ALA A 137 4.22 -24.68 5.44
C ALA A 137 3.15 -25.08 4.41
N GLU A 138 2.30 -26.04 4.81
CA GLU A 138 1.20 -26.54 3.98
C GLU A 138 0.17 -25.44 3.70
N ASP A 139 -0.15 -24.64 4.71
CA ASP A 139 -1.05 -23.51 4.60
C ASP A 139 -0.29 -22.26 4.15
N ARG A 140 -0.73 -21.65 3.04
CA ARG A 140 -0.13 -20.43 2.49
C ARG A 140 -0.19 -19.27 3.49
N ARG A 141 -1.17 -19.25 4.40
CA ARG A 141 -1.31 -18.24 5.47
C ARG A 141 -0.17 -18.27 6.48
N ASP A 142 0.44 -19.43 6.66
CA ASP A 142 1.51 -19.66 7.64
C ASP A 142 2.91 -19.53 7.04
N ARG A 143 3.00 -19.39 5.71
CA ARG A 143 4.30 -19.26 5.01
C ARG A 143 5.00 -17.95 5.27
N ILE A 144 4.27 -16.85 5.46
CA ILE A 144 4.83 -15.58 5.94
C ILE A 144 4.64 -15.55 7.45
N ILE A 145 5.74 -15.62 8.19
CA ILE A 145 5.73 -15.76 9.64
C ILE A 145 5.68 -14.37 10.28
N ASP A 146 6.70 -13.56 10.03
CA ASP A 146 6.85 -12.23 10.60
C ASP A 146 7.61 -11.30 9.62
N PHE A 147 7.34 -10.00 9.69
CA PHE A 147 8.08 -8.97 8.94
C PHE A 147 9.41 -8.66 9.63
N VAL A 148 10.51 -8.68 8.89
CA VAL A 148 11.83 -8.30 9.41
C VAL A 148 11.90 -6.80 9.52
N SER A 149 12.25 -6.29 10.71
CA SER A 149 12.25 -4.85 10.96
C SER A 149 13.45 -4.38 11.77
N ILE A 150 13.88 -3.15 11.51
CA ILE A 150 14.90 -2.43 12.29
C ILE A 150 14.17 -1.66 13.40
N ARG A 151 14.65 -1.80 14.64
CA ARG A 151 14.03 -1.15 15.79
C ARG A 151 14.23 0.36 15.74
N GLY A 152 13.16 1.14 15.57
CA GLY A 152 13.15 2.60 15.69
C GLY A 152 12.18 3.08 16.76
N ASN A 153 11.70 4.32 16.65
CA ASN A 153 10.50 4.76 17.37
C ASN A 153 9.26 4.04 16.83
N ASN A 154 9.14 4.03 15.50
CA ASN A 154 8.40 3.00 14.77
C ASN A 154 9.42 2.00 14.18
N ASN A 155 9.02 0.75 14.02
CA ASN A 155 9.93 -0.23 13.42
C ASN A 155 9.98 -0.03 11.90
N LEU A 156 11.17 0.20 11.36
CA LEU A 156 11.40 0.30 9.92
C LEU A 156 11.36 -1.11 9.30
N ARG A 157 10.36 -1.39 8.48
CA ARG A 157 10.13 -2.67 7.78
C ARG A 157 10.59 -2.62 6.34
N THR A 158 10.50 -1.46 5.68
CA THR A 158 11.11 -1.25 4.38
C THR A 158 12.54 -0.85 4.54
N ILE A 159 13.41 -1.56 3.85
CA ILE A 159 14.83 -1.23 3.83
C ILE A 159 15.09 -0.58 2.47
N PRO A 160 15.46 0.72 2.44
CA PRO A 160 15.99 1.37 1.25
C PRO A 160 17.32 0.68 0.92
N ALA A 161 17.27 -0.25 -0.04
CA ALA A 161 18.45 -1.01 -0.42
C ALA A 161 19.44 -0.11 -1.15
N ARG A 162 18.93 0.77 -2.03
CA ARG A 162 19.74 1.79 -2.70
C ARG A 162 20.29 2.78 -1.66
N GLY A 163 21.61 2.95 -1.66
CA GLY A 163 22.32 3.76 -0.66
C GLY A 163 22.91 2.98 0.51
N ILE A 164 22.78 1.65 0.53
CA ILE A 164 23.56 0.80 1.46
C ILE A 164 24.89 0.45 0.81
N THR A 165 25.94 1.18 1.17
CA THR A 165 27.31 0.93 0.67
C THR A 165 28.19 0.15 1.66
N GLU A 166 27.72 0.00 2.90
CA GLU A 166 28.36 -0.81 3.94
C GLU A 166 27.34 -1.77 4.54
N GLY A 167 27.75 -3.01 4.83
CA GLY A 167 26.84 -4.02 5.34
C GLY A 167 26.10 -3.60 6.62
N ILE A 168 24.81 -3.90 6.67
CA ILE A 168 23.92 -3.70 7.82
C ILE A 168 23.93 -4.97 8.68
N ALA A 169 24.26 -4.82 9.96
CA ALA A 169 24.20 -5.91 10.93
C ALA A 169 22.98 -5.72 11.86
N LEU A 170 21.92 -6.50 11.63
CA LEU A 170 20.68 -6.47 12.42
C LEU A 170 20.83 -7.11 13.80
N GLY A 171 21.94 -7.82 14.07
CA GLY A 171 22.10 -8.57 15.31
C GLY A 171 21.06 -9.69 15.46
N ASN A 172 20.48 -9.84 16.65
CA ASN A 172 19.47 -10.85 16.92
C ASN A 172 18.05 -10.31 16.66
N LEU A 173 17.24 -11.04 15.91
CA LEU A 173 15.82 -10.76 15.71
C LEU A 173 15.00 -11.38 16.83
N ASN A 174 14.14 -10.58 17.46
CA ASN A 174 13.25 -11.00 18.53
C ASN A 174 11.80 -10.80 18.08
N ARG A 175 10.97 -11.81 18.31
CA ARG A 175 9.57 -11.74 17.95
C ARG A 175 8.84 -10.71 18.78
N ASN A 176 8.13 -9.82 18.12
CA ASN A 176 7.18 -8.89 18.70
C ASN A 176 5.93 -8.88 17.81
N ASN A 177 4.86 -9.51 18.28
CA ASN A 177 3.65 -9.76 17.48
C ASN A 177 3.98 -10.42 16.13
N ASP A 178 3.70 -9.75 15.03
CA ASP A 178 3.91 -10.16 13.64
C ASP A 178 5.25 -9.66 13.06
N GLU A 179 6.18 -9.24 13.91
CA GLU A 179 7.49 -8.72 13.50
C GLU A 179 8.68 -9.45 14.14
N ALA A 180 9.73 -9.57 13.33
CA ALA A 180 11.06 -10.00 13.72
C ALA A 180 11.96 -8.78 13.90
N VAL A 181 11.87 -8.19 15.09
CA VAL A 181 12.48 -6.89 15.39
C VAL A 181 13.97 -7.05 15.73
N SER A 182 14.82 -6.30 15.04
CA SER A 182 16.25 -6.21 15.27
C SER A 182 16.60 -5.85 16.72
N SER A 183 17.69 -6.42 17.23
CA SER A 183 18.29 -6.00 18.51
C SER A 183 19.06 -4.69 18.41
N VAL A 184 19.46 -4.30 17.19
CA VAL A 184 20.18 -3.06 16.89
C VAL A 184 19.15 -2.01 16.53
N ARG A 185 19.37 -0.77 16.96
CA ARG A 185 18.44 0.31 16.68
C ARG A 185 18.77 1.03 15.37
N LEU A 186 17.75 1.65 14.78
CA LEU A 186 17.85 2.43 13.55
C LEU A 186 18.86 3.57 13.69
N GLU A 187 18.90 4.25 14.84
CA GLU A 187 19.82 5.36 15.08
C GLU A 187 21.29 4.91 15.07
N GLU A 188 21.56 3.64 15.41
CA GLU A 188 22.90 3.03 15.36
C GLU A 188 23.31 2.63 13.93
N LEU A 189 22.32 2.40 13.05
CA LEU A 189 22.52 1.98 11.67
C LEU A 189 22.39 3.11 10.66
N ARG A 190 21.96 4.31 11.08
CA ARG A 190 21.66 5.43 10.18
C ARG A 190 22.79 5.76 9.18
N ASP A 191 24.05 5.69 9.63
CA ASP A 191 25.20 6.04 8.79
C ASP A 191 25.47 4.97 7.69
N ARG A 192 24.66 3.91 7.63
CA ARG A 192 24.66 2.88 6.58
C ARG A 192 23.72 3.19 5.43
N PHE A 193 22.79 4.12 5.63
CA PHE A 193 21.87 4.59 4.59
C PHE A 193 22.39 5.93 4.08
N THR A 194 23.09 5.94 2.95
CA THR A 194 23.73 7.17 2.44
C THR A 194 22.75 8.14 1.81
N ASN A 195 21.60 7.63 1.37
CA ASN A 195 20.60 8.39 0.65
C ASN A 195 19.48 8.93 1.56
N HIS A 196 19.42 8.45 2.81
CA HIS A 196 18.37 8.82 3.74
C HIS A 196 18.96 9.28 5.07
N SER A 197 18.43 10.39 5.60
CA SER A 197 18.70 10.84 6.95
C SER A 197 17.91 10.01 7.97
N LEU A 198 18.32 10.03 9.25
CA LEU A 198 17.58 9.32 10.31
C LEU A 198 16.12 9.80 10.42
N GLU A 199 15.89 11.09 10.26
CA GLU A 199 14.53 11.65 10.31
C GLU A 199 13.67 11.05 9.20
N GLU A 200 14.23 10.85 8.02
CA GLU A 200 13.54 10.32 6.85
C GLU A 200 13.22 8.83 7.02
N LEU A 201 14.16 8.07 7.59
CA LEU A 201 13.93 6.66 7.91
C LEU A 201 12.85 6.49 8.98
N GLU A 202 12.79 7.36 10.00
CA GLU A 202 11.72 7.31 11.01
C GLU A 202 10.36 7.70 10.43
N ILE A 203 10.34 8.63 9.47
CA ILE A 203 9.15 8.97 8.69
C ILE A 203 8.66 7.75 7.89
N ILE A 204 9.55 7.08 7.16
CA ILE A 204 9.22 5.86 6.42
C ILE A 204 8.65 4.79 7.37
N ALA A 205 9.34 4.54 8.49
CA ALA A 205 8.93 3.58 9.49
C ALA A 205 7.52 3.83 10.05
N ALA A 206 7.09 5.10 10.15
CA ALA A 206 5.75 5.44 10.62
C ALA A 206 4.64 4.99 9.66
N THR A 207 4.94 4.89 8.37
CA THR A 207 3.96 4.48 7.33
C THR A 207 4.01 2.98 6.98
N ASP A 208 5.09 2.30 7.35
CA ASP A 208 5.34 0.89 7.01
C ASP A 208 4.28 -0.09 7.55
N ASN A 209 3.43 0.32 8.49
CA ASN A 209 2.31 -0.52 8.97
C ASN A 209 1.38 -0.93 7.82
N ALA A 210 1.14 -0.06 6.84
CA ALA A 210 0.28 -0.34 5.69
C ALA A 210 0.82 -1.52 4.85
N LEU A 211 2.15 -1.69 4.80
CA LEU A 211 2.80 -2.73 4.00
C LEU A 211 2.53 -4.15 4.48
N LYS A 212 2.01 -4.31 5.70
CA LYS A 212 1.52 -5.60 6.19
C LYS A 212 0.39 -6.16 5.33
N ALA A 213 -0.30 -5.31 4.56
CA ALA A 213 -1.22 -5.68 3.50
C ALA A 213 -0.62 -6.71 2.52
N LEU A 214 0.70 -6.71 2.33
CA LEU A 214 1.42 -7.67 1.48
C LEU A 214 1.05 -9.12 1.81
N LYS A 215 0.85 -9.45 3.09
CA LYS A 215 0.47 -10.81 3.50
C LYS A 215 -0.88 -11.23 2.92
N ASN A 216 -1.85 -10.32 2.88
CA ASN A 216 -3.17 -10.61 2.32
C ASN A 216 -3.10 -10.74 0.79
N TYR A 217 -2.34 -9.89 0.11
CA TYR A 217 -2.10 -10.05 -1.32
C TYR A 217 -1.42 -11.40 -1.61
N TYR A 218 -0.41 -11.77 -0.82
CA TYR A 218 0.28 -13.05 -0.97
C TYR A 218 -0.67 -14.24 -0.79
N VAL A 219 -1.52 -14.24 0.24
CA VAL A 219 -2.42 -15.36 0.57
C VAL A 219 -3.54 -15.52 -0.45
N ASN A 220 -4.03 -14.41 -1.03
CA ASN A 220 -5.19 -14.40 -1.93
C ASN A 220 -4.84 -14.35 -3.42
N TYR A 221 -3.57 -14.54 -3.78
CA TYR A 221 -3.12 -14.59 -5.17
C TYR A 221 -2.79 -16.02 -5.58
N ASN A 222 -3.32 -16.45 -6.72
CA ASN A 222 -3.02 -17.72 -7.35
C ASN A 222 -2.19 -17.51 -8.62
N ASP A 223 -0.89 -17.71 -8.50
CA ASP A 223 0.08 -17.55 -9.59
C ASP A 223 -0.23 -18.43 -10.82
N GLU A 224 -0.90 -19.58 -10.65
CA GLU A 224 -1.19 -20.50 -11.75
C GLU A 224 -2.37 -20.04 -12.62
N THR A 225 -3.38 -19.46 -11.98
CA THR A 225 -4.65 -19.07 -12.63
C THR A 225 -4.74 -17.56 -12.87
N GLY A 226 -3.93 -16.76 -12.16
CA GLY A 226 -4.06 -15.32 -12.08
C GLY A 226 -5.28 -14.87 -11.27
N GLU A 227 -5.92 -15.77 -10.52
CA GLU A 227 -7.04 -15.43 -9.64
C GLU A 227 -6.53 -14.59 -8.48
N GLU A 228 -7.24 -13.50 -8.20
CA GLU A 228 -6.82 -12.55 -7.16
C GLU A 228 -8.01 -12.00 -6.38
N PHE A 229 -7.82 -11.87 -5.07
CA PHE A 229 -8.61 -10.97 -4.24
C PHE A 229 -7.68 -9.88 -3.71
N SER A 230 -7.70 -8.75 -4.39
CA SER A 230 -7.14 -7.52 -3.85
C SER A 230 -8.04 -6.99 -2.75
N PHE A 231 -7.47 -6.31 -1.77
CA PHE A 231 -8.23 -5.71 -0.69
C PHE A 231 -7.75 -4.29 -0.43
N SER A 232 -8.61 -3.47 0.16
CA SER A 232 -8.20 -2.22 0.76
C SER A 232 -9.08 -1.86 1.95
N PHE A 233 -8.51 -1.09 2.87
CA PHE A 233 -9.28 -0.34 3.86
C PHE A 233 -9.32 1.12 3.47
N SER A 234 -10.52 1.67 3.35
CA SER A 234 -10.75 3.08 3.12
C SER A 234 -11.13 3.76 4.43
N TYR A 235 -10.40 4.81 4.79
CA TYR A 235 -10.68 5.67 5.93
C TYR A 235 -11.10 7.04 5.42
N GLY A 236 -12.33 7.46 5.72
CA GLY A 236 -12.78 8.80 5.38
C GLY A 236 -12.51 9.77 6.53
N GLY A 237 -11.88 10.91 6.27
CA GLY A 237 -11.77 12.02 7.23
C GLY A 237 -12.52 13.24 6.72
N HIS A 238 -13.28 13.90 7.58
CA HIS A 238 -14.06 15.08 7.22
C HIS A 238 -13.56 16.31 7.96
N GLY A 239 -13.22 17.39 7.24
CA GLY A 239 -12.78 18.65 7.82
C GLY A 239 -13.64 19.83 7.40
N TYR A 240 -13.80 20.78 8.32
CA TYR A 240 -14.51 22.02 8.09
C TYR A 240 -13.53 23.17 7.85
N ILE A 241 -13.75 23.94 6.79
CA ILE A 241 -13.05 25.20 6.54
C ILE A 241 -13.98 26.30 7.02
N GLU A 242 -13.77 26.74 8.26
CA GLU A 242 -14.75 27.62 8.96
C GLU A 242 -14.93 29.01 8.33
N GLU A 243 -14.08 29.48 7.40
CA GLU A 243 -14.24 30.79 6.73
C GLU A 243 -13.35 30.86 5.46
N ILE A 244 -13.58 31.86 4.58
CA ILE A 244 -12.62 32.26 3.52
C ILE A 244 -11.37 32.90 4.15
N ASN A 245 -10.61 32.13 4.93
CA ASN A 245 -9.52 32.67 5.74
C ASN A 245 -8.13 32.25 5.25
N ASN A 246 -8.04 31.56 4.10
CA ASN A 246 -6.77 31.08 3.53
C ASN A 246 -5.91 30.36 4.59
N ASN A 247 -6.54 29.62 5.51
CA ASN A 247 -5.86 28.82 6.51
C ASN A 247 -5.90 27.33 6.14
N TYR A 248 -4.91 26.61 6.63
CA TYR A 248 -4.88 25.16 6.58
C TYR A 248 -5.88 24.57 7.57
N ILE A 249 -6.57 23.49 7.19
CA ILE A 249 -7.39 22.72 8.12
C ILE A 249 -6.49 22.12 9.20
N ASP A 250 -6.90 22.24 10.45
CA ASP A 250 -6.23 21.56 11.56
C ASP A 250 -6.56 20.06 11.49
N VAL A 251 -5.53 19.22 11.31
CA VAL A 251 -5.67 17.77 11.11
C VAL A 251 -6.27 17.10 12.34
N ASP A 252 -6.01 17.64 13.53
CA ASP A 252 -6.59 17.16 14.79
C ASP A 252 -8.11 17.37 14.88
N LEU A 253 -8.68 18.19 13.99
CA LEU A 253 -10.11 18.47 13.94
C LEU A 253 -10.85 17.64 12.89
N TYR A 254 -10.18 16.70 12.21
CA TYR A 254 -10.87 15.81 11.29
C TYR A 254 -11.81 14.85 12.01
N GLU A 255 -13.05 14.80 11.53
CA GLU A 255 -14.02 13.80 11.93
C GLU A 255 -13.82 12.53 11.09
N TRP A 256 -13.26 11.49 11.70
CA TRP A 256 -12.99 10.23 11.02
C TRP A 256 -14.21 9.33 10.98
N SER A 257 -14.49 8.80 9.79
CA SER A 257 -15.53 7.82 9.53
C SER A 257 -15.05 6.42 9.89
N ASN A 258 -16.04 5.55 10.11
CA ASN A 258 -15.82 4.12 10.28
C ASN A 258 -15.07 3.52 9.07
N PRO A 259 -14.10 2.62 9.28
CA PRO A 259 -13.36 2.01 8.19
C PRO A 259 -14.28 1.22 7.26
N LEU A 260 -14.11 1.48 5.97
CA LEU A 260 -14.78 0.79 4.89
C LEU A 260 -13.83 -0.24 4.29
N PHE A 261 -14.20 -1.51 4.41
CA PHE A 261 -13.47 -2.61 3.81
C PHE A 261 -13.92 -2.83 2.38
N HIS A 262 -12.95 -2.99 1.48
CA HIS A 262 -13.16 -3.31 0.08
C HIS A 262 -12.38 -4.57 -0.29
N VAL A 263 -13.02 -5.43 -1.08
CA VAL A 263 -12.38 -6.53 -1.79
C VAL A 263 -12.68 -6.36 -3.26
N ARG A 264 -11.66 -6.42 -4.10
CA ARG A 264 -11.81 -6.41 -5.55
C ARG A 264 -11.19 -7.67 -6.13
N THR A 265 -11.93 -8.34 -7.02
CA THR A 265 -11.53 -9.63 -7.58
C THR A 265 -11.94 -9.77 -9.04
N ASN A 266 -11.11 -10.49 -9.80
CA ASN A 266 -11.40 -10.90 -11.18
C ASN A 266 -12.28 -12.16 -11.26
N MET A 267 -12.63 -12.76 -10.11
CA MET A 267 -13.43 -13.99 -9.99
C MET A 267 -14.80 -13.77 -9.37
N GLY A 268 -15.23 -12.52 -9.25
CA GLY A 268 -16.49 -12.23 -8.59
C GLY A 268 -17.72 -12.46 -9.46
N ASP A 269 -18.86 -12.39 -8.80
CA ASP A 269 -20.20 -12.47 -9.34
C ASP A 269 -21.20 -11.68 -8.47
N GLU A 270 -22.49 -11.78 -8.81
CA GLU A 270 -23.59 -11.12 -8.10
C GLU A 270 -24.06 -11.87 -6.83
N ASN A 271 -23.41 -12.98 -6.45
CA ASN A 271 -23.82 -13.73 -5.27
C ASN A 271 -23.38 -12.99 -3.99
N PRO A 272 -24.23 -12.96 -2.94
CA PRO A 272 -23.88 -12.33 -1.67
C PRO A 272 -22.62 -12.90 -1.05
N LYS A 273 -21.74 -12.01 -0.59
CA LYS A 273 -20.52 -12.37 0.14
C LYS A 273 -20.62 -11.96 1.59
N LYS A 274 -19.90 -12.69 2.45
CA LYS A 274 -19.81 -12.40 3.89
C LYS A 274 -18.37 -12.50 4.34
N LEU A 275 -18.00 -11.65 5.29
CA LEU A 275 -16.73 -11.75 5.98
C LEU A 275 -16.95 -12.34 7.38
N ILE A 276 -16.30 -13.47 7.64
CA ILE A 276 -16.43 -14.22 8.89
C ILE A 276 -15.22 -13.92 9.78
N PRO A 277 -15.44 -13.47 11.03
CA PRO A 277 -14.35 -13.19 11.94
C PRO A 277 -13.60 -14.45 12.40
N PRO A 278 -12.35 -14.29 12.90
CA PRO A 278 -11.60 -15.36 13.54
C PRO A 278 -12.39 -16.05 14.64
N ALA A 279 -12.19 -17.36 14.80
CA ALA A 279 -12.86 -18.12 15.85
C ALA A 279 -12.53 -17.57 17.25
N GLY A 280 -13.56 -17.27 18.03
CA GLY A 280 -13.40 -16.70 19.38
C GLY A 280 -13.39 -15.17 19.44
N SER A 281 -13.41 -14.50 18.28
CA SER A 281 -13.67 -13.06 18.18
C SER A 281 -15.05 -12.68 18.74
N SER A 282 -15.16 -11.47 19.27
CA SER A 282 -16.45 -10.85 19.65
C SER A 282 -17.19 -10.22 18.48
N ASN A 283 -16.54 -10.00 17.33
CA ASN A 283 -17.18 -9.42 16.17
C ASN A 283 -18.23 -10.36 15.58
N SER A 284 -19.24 -9.76 14.97
CA SER A 284 -20.22 -10.48 14.17
C SER A 284 -19.76 -10.64 12.72
N THR A 285 -20.38 -11.59 12.01
CA THR A 285 -20.23 -11.70 10.55
C THR A 285 -20.66 -10.40 9.88
N LEU A 286 -19.84 -9.91 8.95
CA LEU A 286 -20.15 -8.73 8.13
C LEU A 286 -20.72 -9.18 6.79
N ASP A 287 -21.97 -8.79 6.50
CA ASP A 287 -22.55 -8.94 5.17
C ASP A 287 -21.98 -7.87 4.23
N LEU A 288 -21.56 -8.26 3.03
CA LEU A 288 -20.93 -7.35 2.07
C LEU A 288 -21.92 -6.90 0.99
N GLY A 289 -21.89 -5.61 0.69
CA GLY A 289 -22.46 -5.05 -0.53
C GLY A 289 -21.68 -5.48 -1.78
N ILE A 290 -22.31 -5.35 -2.94
CA ILE A 290 -21.73 -5.72 -4.24
C ILE A 290 -21.80 -4.50 -5.16
N SER A 291 -20.69 -4.21 -5.84
CA SER A 291 -20.60 -3.23 -6.91
C SER A 291 -19.90 -3.86 -8.12
N HIS A 292 -20.47 -3.65 -9.30
CA HIS A 292 -19.91 -4.07 -10.58
C HIS A 292 -20.14 -2.95 -11.59
N ASP A 293 -19.07 -2.44 -12.17
CA ASP A 293 -19.10 -1.34 -13.15
C ASP A 293 -19.25 -1.83 -14.60
N GLY A 294 -19.44 -3.14 -14.80
CA GLY A 294 -19.46 -3.78 -16.11
C GLY A 294 -18.07 -4.19 -16.63
N GLY A 295 -17.01 -3.92 -15.86
CA GLY A 295 -15.64 -4.32 -16.17
C GLY A 295 -15.32 -5.77 -15.78
N SER A 296 -14.02 -6.11 -15.84
CA SER A 296 -13.51 -7.45 -15.51
C SER A 296 -13.46 -7.75 -14.00
N TYR A 297 -13.83 -6.79 -13.16
CA TYR A 297 -13.66 -6.89 -11.71
C TYR A 297 -14.96 -6.62 -10.97
N TYR A 298 -15.25 -7.45 -9.98
CA TYR A 298 -16.29 -7.20 -8.99
C TYR A 298 -15.67 -6.58 -7.74
N SER A 299 -16.43 -5.71 -7.08
CA SER A 299 -16.08 -5.13 -5.79
C SER A 299 -17.11 -5.53 -4.73
N TYR A 300 -16.62 -6.02 -3.61
CA TYR A 300 -17.40 -6.31 -2.41
C TYR A 300 -16.99 -5.34 -1.31
N PHE A 301 -17.93 -4.80 -0.55
CA PHE A 301 -17.61 -3.79 0.45
C PHE A 301 -18.49 -3.87 1.69
N GLY A 302 -17.96 -3.43 2.83
CA GLY A 302 -18.69 -3.39 4.08
C GLY A 302 -18.03 -2.47 5.10
N THR A 303 -18.83 -1.87 5.97
CA THR A 303 -18.36 -0.92 6.99
C THR A 303 -18.29 -1.59 8.35
N PHE A 304 -17.19 -1.38 9.07
CA PHE A 304 -17.07 -1.81 10.46
C PHE A 304 -17.54 -0.71 11.39
N HIS A 305 -18.49 -1.01 12.27
CA HIS A 305 -18.99 -0.06 13.28
C HIS A 305 -18.47 -0.36 14.70
N GLU A 306 -17.57 -1.33 14.80
CA GLU A 306 -16.99 -1.84 16.04
C GLU A 306 -15.50 -2.07 15.82
N GLU A 307 -14.74 -2.17 16.91
CA GLU A 307 -13.32 -2.54 16.88
C GLU A 307 -13.12 -3.86 16.13
N ILE A 308 -12.17 -3.89 15.21
CA ILE A 308 -11.94 -5.03 14.33
C ILE A 308 -11.00 -6.02 15.05
N SER A 309 -11.45 -7.25 15.26
CA SER A 309 -10.57 -8.28 15.84
C SER A 309 -9.41 -8.62 14.91
N GLU A 310 -8.21 -8.67 15.49
CA GLU A 310 -6.99 -9.11 14.82
C GLU A 310 -7.07 -10.57 14.33
N GLY A 311 -6.30 -10.87 13.29
CA GLY A 311 -6.15 -12.22 12.71
C GLY A 311 -6.96 -12.42 11.43
N PHE A 312 -6.92 -13.65 10.90
CA PHE A 312 -7.53 -13.97 9.61
C PHE A 312 -9.06 -14.03 9.64
N TRP A 313 -9.69 -13.06 8.99
CA TRP A 313 -11.08 -13.10 8.57
C TRP A 313 -11.23 -13.90 7.27
N THR A 314 -12.34 -14.62 7.11
CA THR A 314 -12.60 -15.45 5.92
C THR A 314 -13.73 -14.88 5.09
N LEU A 315 -13.47 -14.59 3.82
CA LEU A 315 -14.49 -14.25 2.84
C LEU A 315 -15.19 -15.52 2.35
N LYS A 316 -16.51 -15.53 2.45
CA LYS A 316 -17.34 -16.65 2.04
C LYS A 316 -18.44 -16.26 1.07
N GLU A 317 -18.71 -17.19 0.17
CA GLU A 317 -19.99 -17.31 -0.55
C GLU A 317 -20.67 -18.58 -0.08
N ASP A 318 -21.86 -18.46 0.50
CA ASP A 318 -22.55 -19.58 1.17
C ASP A 318 -21.64 -20.33 2.18
N ASN A 319 -21.17 -21.53 1.82
CA ASN A 319 -20.25 -22.33 2.65
C ASN A 319 -18.83 -22.39 2.08
N ASP A 320 -18.60 -21.85 0.88
CA ASP A 320 -17.32 -21.89 0.19
C ASP A 320 -16.42 -20.75 0.68
N GLU A 321 -15.15 -21.07 0.90
CA GLU A 321 -14.12 -20.13 1.35
C GLU A 321 -13.40 -19.58 0.12
N LEU A 322 -13.49 -18.26 -0.07
CA LEU A 322 -12.97 -17.60 -1.27
C LEU A 322 -11.63 -16.92 -1.03
N GLY A 323 -11.45 -16.35 0.17
CA GLY A 323 -10.23 -15.62 0.52
C GLY A 323 -10.09 -15.39 2.02
N TYR A 324 -8.90 -14.97 2.42
CA TYR A 324 -8.51 -14.77 3.82
C TYR A 324 -7.80 -13.43 4.00
N PHE A 325 -8.24 -12.65 4.98
CA PHE A 325 -7.69 -11.32 5.23
C PHE A 325 -7.28 -11.24 6.70
N ASP A 326 -5.98 -11.25 6.95
CA ASP A 326 -5.40 -11.04 8.28
C ASP A 326 -5.55 -9.59 8.65
N PHE A 327 -6.40 -9.22 9.61
CA PHE A 327 -6.65 -7.82 10.00
C PHE A 327 -5.73 -7.31 11.10
N SER A 328 -4.61 -7.98 11.38
CA SER A 328 -3.56 -7.46 12.29
C SER A 328 -2.83 -6.20 11.78
N PHE A 329 -3.17 -5.71 10.58
CA PHE A 329 -2.60 -4.50 9.97
C PHE A 329 -3.55 -3.29 9.96
N THR A 330 -4.75 -3.39 10.53
CA THR A 330 -5.66 -2.24 10.59
C THR A 330 -4.96 -1.04 11.22
N LEU A 331 -5.23 0.16 10.71
CA LEU A 331 -4.61 1.36 11.25
C LEU A 331 -4.95 1.55 12.72
N ASP A 332 -3.91 1.82 13.49
CA ASP A 332 -4.04 2.33 14.83
C ASP A 332 -4.46 3.81 14.77
N PHE A 333 -5.13 4.24 15.83
CA PHE A 333 -5.53 5.61 16.07
C PHE A 333 -4.87 6.11 17.36
N ASP A 334 -4.60 7.41 17.44
CA ASP A 334 -4.15 8.03 18.68
C ASP A 334 -5.30 8.22 19.68
N ASP A 335 -4.97 8.80 20.84
CA ASP A 335 -5.95 9.07 21.91
C ASP A 335 -7.05 10.09 21.51
N ASN A 336 -6.93 10.77 20.36
CA ASN A 336 -7.89 11.72 19.80
C ASN A 336 -8.66 11.14 18.60
N ASP A 337 -8.60 9.83 18.36
CA ASP A 337 -9.21 9.16 17.21
C ASP A 337 -8.68 9.69 15.85
N VAL A 338 -7.42 10.12 15.80
CA VAL A 338 -6.71 10.45 14.55
C VAL A 338 -5.84 9.26 14.12
N PRO A 339 -5.91 8.78 12.86
CA PRO A 339 -5.10 7.66 12.38
C PRO A 339 -3.60 7.94 12.54
N LEU A 340 -2.85 6.93 12.96
CA LEU A 340 -1.39 6.96 13.03
C LEU A 340 -0.79 6.71 11.64
N THR A 341 -0.76 7.75 10.80
CA THR A 341 -0.34 7.68 9.40
C THR A 341 0.06 9.07 8.87
N ILE A 342 0.44 9.16 7.58
CA ILE A 342 0.58 10.44 6.90
C ILE A 342 -0.79 11.01 6.54
N LEU A 343 -1.02 12.29 6.84
CA LEU A 343 -2.29 12.99 6.76
C LEU A 343 -2.11 14.31 6.02
N PRO A 344 -2.97 14.63 5.04
CA PRO A 344 -2.95 15.92 4.37
C PRO A 344 -3.69 16.97 5.21
N SER A 345 -3.25 18.22 5.10
CA SER A 345 -3.94 19.40 5.56
C SER A 345 -4.14 20.32 4.36
N VAL A 346 -5.39 20.66 4.10
CA VAL A 346 -5.78 21.38 2.89
C VAL A 346 -6.04 22.85 3.23
N LYS A 347 -5.62 23.73 2.32
CA LYS A 347 -5.96 25.16 2.32
C LYS A 347 -6.52 25.54 0.96
N LEU A 348 -7.67 26.17 0.96
CA LEU A 348 -8.20 26.83 -0.24
C LEU A 348 -7.61 28.23 -0.36
N ASN A 349 -6.97 28.54 -1.49
CA ASN A 349 -6.46 29.88 -1.78
C ASN A 349 -7.50 30.66 -2.56
N THR A 350 -7.93 31.77 -1.98
CA THR A 350 -9.06 32.56 -2.50
C THR A 350 -8.66 34.00 -2.77
N GLU A 351 -9.25 34.58 -3.82
CA GLU A 351 -9.19 36.00 -4.16
C GLU A 351 -10.60 36.45 -4.59
N ASP A 352 -11.13 37.49 -3.96
CA ASP A 352 -12.48 38.01 -4.20
C ASP A 352 -13.58 36.92 -4.18
N GLU A 353 -13.56 36.03 -3.17
CA GLU A 353 -14.51 34.92 -3.02
C GLU A 353 -14.45 33.90 -4.18
N ILE A 354 -13.35 33.86 -4.93
CA ILE A 354 -13.09 32.85 -5.96
C ILE A 354 -11.92 31.99 -5.50
N VAL A 355 -12.10 30.67 -5.54
CA VAL A 355 -10.99 29.75 -5.28
C VAL A 355 -10.07 29.72 -6.51
N LYS A 356 -8.81 30.10 -6.30
CA LYS A 356 -7.77 30.17 -7.34
C LYS A 356 -6.92 28.92 -7.39
N SER A 357 -6.68 28.32 -6.23
CA SER A 357 -5.91 27.10 -6.11
C SER A 357 -6.16 26.41 -4.77
N ILE A 358 -5.62 25.20 -4.64
CA ILE A 358 -5.55 24.45 -3.37
C ILE A 358 -4.09 24.32 -3.00
N SER A 359 -3.73 24.55 -1.73
CA SER A 359 -2.43 24.16 -1.18
C SER A 359 -2.61 22.96 -0.24
N ILE A 360 -1.69 22.00 -0.31
CA ILE A 360 -1.67 20.84 0.59
C ILE A 360 -0.37 20.88 1.40
N LYS A 361 -0.48 20.61 2.71
CA LYS A 361 0.61 20.26 3.61
C LYS A 361 0.43 18.83 4.06
N TRP A 362 1.53 18.14 4.36
CA TRP A 362 1.48 16.78 4.84
C TRP A 362 2.05 16.70 6.25
N TYR A 363 1.41 15.90 7.08
CA TYR A 363 1.80 15.63 8.46
C TYR A 363 1.91 14.14 8.66
N ILE A 364 2.81 13.70 9.52
CA ILE A 364 2.81 12.33 10.02
C ILE A 364 2.27 12.37 11.43
N ASN A 365 1.17 11.66 11.65
CA ASN A 365 0.69 11.38 12.99
C ASN A 365 1.35 10.11 13.52
N SER A 366 1.92 10.22 14.71
CA SER A 366 2.60 9.12 15.39
C SER A 366 2.20 9.13 16.87
N SER A 367 2.62 8.11 17.60
CA SER A 367 2.43 8.09 19.06
C SER A 367 3.10 9.27 19.79
N GLU A 368 4.04 9.98 19.15
CA GLU A 368 4.69 11.18 19.68
C GLU A 368 3.97 12.49 19.28
N GLY A 369 2.95 12.40 18.42
CA GLY A 369 2.14 13.50 17.89
C GLY A 369 2.41 13.81 16.41
N LEU A 370 1.80 14.90 15.93
CA LEU A 370 1.90 15.38 14.55
C LEU A 370 3.24 16.06 14.25
N THR A 371 3.89 15.63 13.17
CA THR A 371 5.09 16.26 12.61
C THR A 371 4.86 16.64 11.15
N GLU A 372 5.12 17.90 10.79
CA GLU A 372 5.03 18.36 9.40
C GLU A 372 6.12 17.69 8.55
N VAL A 373 5.73 17.05 7.45
CA VAL A 373 6.66 16.54 6.45
C VAL A 373 7.22 17.73 5.68
N ARG A 374 8.54 17.81 5.56
CA ARG A 374 9.27 18.94 4.94
C ARG A 374 10.26 18.52 3.86
N ASP A 375 10.31 17.24 3.53
CA ASP A 375 11.05 16.73 2.39
C ASP A 375 10.10 16.12 1.34
N ILE A 376 10.25 16.56 0.09
CA ILE A 376 9.34 16.21 -1.00
C ILE A 376 9.66 14.83 -1.54
N ASP A 377 10.94 14.45 -1.52
CA ASP A 377 11.40 13.17 -2.03
C ASP A 377 10.82 12.05 -1.15
N ILE A 378 10.76 12.29 0.16
CA ILE A 378 10.09 11.39 1.11
C ILE A 378 8.58 11.31 0.84
N LEU A 379 7.93 12.44 0.54
CA LEU A 379 6.50 12.45 0.27
C LEU A 379 6.18 11.66 -1.00
N GLU A 380 6.95 11.84 -2.08
CA GLU A 380 6.83 11.05 -3.31
C GLU A 380 7.03 9.55 -3.04
N GLU A 381 7.99 9.20 -2.18
CA GLU A 381 8.23 7.82 -1.76
C GLU A 381 7.07 7.23 -0.95
N LEU A 382 6.34 8.02 -0.19
CA LEU A 382 5.30 7.55 0.74
C LEU A 382 3.89 7.60 0.15
N VAL A 383 3.57 8.69 -0.53
CA VAL A 383 2.24 9.01 -1.05
C VAL A 383 2.30 8.97 -2.57
N MET A 384 2.11 7.78 -3.13
CA MET A 384 1.96 7.61 -4.56
C MET A 384 0.49 7.73 -4.95
N GLY A 385 0.20 8.43 -6.05
CA GLY A 385 -1.15 8.47 -6.62
C GLY A 385 -2.20 9.30 -5.90
N ALA A 386 -1.81 10.32 -5.12
CA ALA A 386 -2.77 11.28 -4.59
C ALA A 386 -3.51 12.03 -5.72
N PHE A 387 -4.82 12.20 -5.59
CA PHE A 387 -5.61 12.98 -6.54
C PHE A 387 -6.72 13.78 -5.84
N VAL A 388 -7.04 14.94 -6.41
CA VAL A 388 -8.15 15.76 -5.93
C VAL A 388 -9.32 15.55 -6.88
N GLN A 389 -10.44 15.11 -6.33
CA GLN A 389 -11.71 14.98 -7.02
C GLN A 389 -12.67 16.08 -6.59
N PHE A 390 -13.30 16.70 -7.58
CA PHE A 390 -14.35 17.69 -7.38
C PHE A 390 -15.72 17.05 -7.68
N ASP A 391 -16.74 17.36 -6.87
CA ASP A 391 -18.10 16.78 -6.96
C ASP A 391 -18.77 16.95 -8.34
N ASN A 392 -18.24 17.84 -9.18
CA ASN A 392 -18.63 18.03 -10.57
C ASN A 392 -18.20 16.86 -11.49
N GLY A 393 -17.56 15.82 -10.95
CA GLY A 393 -16.93 14.72 -11.69
C GLY A 393 -15.63 15.12 -12.38
N ILE A 394 -15.05 16.28 -12.02
CA ILE A 394 -13.73 16.69 -12.50
C ILE A 394 -12.70 16.06 -11.56
N THR A 395 -11.99 15.05 -12.04
CA THR A 395 -10.81 14.52 -11.37
C THR A 395 -9.59 15.25 -11.91
N MET A 396 -8.81 15.86 -11.03
CA MET A 396 -7.50 16.40 -11.37
C MET A 396 -6.44 15.51 -10.69
N PRO A 397 -5.59 14.80 -11.44
CA PRO A 397 -4.46 14.13 -10.83
C PRO A 397 -3.61 15.20 -10.13
N VAL A 398 -3.27 14.97 -8.86
CA VAL A 398 -2.17 15.71 -8.24
C VAL A 398 -0.94 14.94 -8.70
N GLU A 399 -0.45 15.24 -9.91
CA GLU A 399 0.81 14.64 -10.36
C GLU A 399 1.88 15.06 -9.36
N VAL A 400 2.34 14.10 -8.56
CA VAL A 400 3.28 14.36 -7.47
C VAL A 400 4.66 14.82 -7.98
N GLY A 401 4.85 14.99 -9.30
CA GLY A 401 6.12 15.41 -9.89
C GLY A 401 6.10 16.46 -11.02
N GLN A 402 4.94 16.98 -11.48
CA GLN A 402 4.95 18.01 -12.56
C GLN A 402 4.55 19.43 -12.11
N ASP A 403 3.79 19.59 -11.04
CA ASP A 403 3.45 20.91 -10.46
C ASP A 403 3.86 21.06 -8.98
N ILE A 404 4.54 20.06 -8.40
CA ILE A 404 5.12 20.17 -7.06
C ILE A 404 6.52 20.77 -7.15
N THR A 405 6.59 22.08 -7.41
CA THR A 405 7.89 22.79 -7.38
C THR A 405 8.17 23.47 -6.04
N GLU A 406 7.20 23.50 -5.12
CA GLU A 406 7.40 23.98 -3.75
C GLU A 406 6.58 23.13 -2.78
N PHE A 407 7.00 23.08 -1.52
CA PHE A 407 6.41 22.36 -0.37
C PHE A 407 4.92 22.64 -0.08
N ASN A 408 4.30 23.45 -0.92
CA ASN A 408 2.87 23.67 -1.06
C ASN A 408 2.50 23.20 -2.46
N SER A 409 1.79 22.08 -2.61
CA SER A 409 1.25 21.71 -3.93
C SER A 409 0.14 22.70 -4.26
N GLU A 410 0.44 23.75 -5.04
CA GLU A 410 -0.58 24.70 -5.50
C GLU A 410 -1.23 24.16 -6.77
N VAL A 411 -2.42 23.55 -6.62
CA VAL A 411 -3.18 23.10 -7.79
C VAL A 411 -3.98 24.29 -8.32
N GLU A 412 -3.50 24.93 -9.39
CA GLU A 412 -4.21 26.04 -10.03
C GLU A 412 -5.46 25.56 -10.80
N PHE A 413 -6.58 26.27 -10.62
CA PHE A 413 -7.80 25.97 -11.37
C PHE A 413 -7.77 26.55 -12.79
N ARG A 414 -8.03 25.71 -13.80
CA ARG A 414 -8.19 26.17 -15.19
C ARG A 414 -9.48 26.98 -15.40
N ASP A 415 -10.53 26.68 -14.63
CA ASP A 415 -11.82 27.37 -14.65
C ASP A 415 -12.10 27.95 -13.26
N GLN A 416 -12.57 29.20 -13.18
CA GLN A 416 -12.84 29.87 -11.90
C GLN A 416 -14.00 29.18 -11.16
N ILE A 417 -13.75 28.66 -9.97
CA ILE A 417 -14.79 28.11 -9.09
C ILE A 417 -15.25 29.21 -8.14
N ASP A 418 -16.50 29.61 -8.27
CA ASP A 418 -17.17 30.54 -7.36
C ASP A 418 -17.32 29.87 -5.99
N TRP A 419 -17.00 30.59 -4.91
CA TRP A 419 -17.19 30.12 -3.54
C TRP A 419 -18.63 29.72 -3.25
N GLU A 420 -19.62 30.45 -3.78
CA GLU A 420 -21.03 30.05 -3.64
C GLU A 420 -21.33 28.69 -4.32
N GLY A 421 -20.55 28.33 -5.35
CA GLY A 421 -20.59 27.02 -5.99
C GLY A 421 -19.99 25.89 -5.16
N LEU A 422 -19.14 26.19 -4.18
CA LEU A 422 -18.63 25.23 -3.18
C LEU A 422 -19.57 25.08 -1.99
N HIS A 423 -20.33 26.12 -1.68
CA HIS A 423 -21.32 26.14 -0.59
C HIS A 423 -22.55 25.27 -0.83
N MET A 424 -22.91 25.04 -2.09
CA MET A 424 -24.12 24.28 -2.44
C MET A 424 -23.81 22.79 -2.64
N ASP A 425 -23.82 22.04 -1.53
CA ASP A 425 -23.79 20.56 -1.50
C ASP A 425 -22.55 19.89 -2.13
N ASN A 426 -21.46 20.63 -2.42
CA ASN A 426 -20.28 20.11 -3.11
C ASN A 426 -19.13 19.86 -2.14
N PHE A 427 -18.93 18.61 -1.73
CA PHE A 427 -17.73 18.20 -1.03
C PHE A 427 -16.58 18.17 -2.01
N GLN A 428 -15.45 18.74 -1.60
CA GLN A 428 -14.21 18.51 -2.31
C GLN A 428 -13.42 17.44 -1.61
N LYS A 429 -12.85 16.56 -2.42
CA LYS A 429 -12.35 15.29 -1.97
C LYS A 429 -10.89 15.15 -2.40
N LEU A 430 -10.01 14.89 -1.45
CA LEU A 430 -8.63 14.50 -1.69
C LEU A 430 -8.51 13.03 -1.35
N ASP A 431 -8.23 12.22 -2.36
CA ASP A 431 -7.93 10.81 -2.22
C ASP A 431 -6.43 10.58 -2.27
N TYR A 432 -5.93 9.69 -1.42
CA TYR A 432 -4.59 9.13 -1.55
C TYR A 432 -4.57 7.73 -0.97
N SER A 433 -3.61 6.93 -1.40
CA SER A 433 -3.45 5.57 -0.90
C SER A 433 -2.02 5.30 -0.45
N LEU A 434 -1.92 4.47 0.58
CA LEU A 434 -0.70 3.92 1.14
C LEU A 434 -0.87 2.40 1.13
N PHE A 435 -0.43 1.73 0.06
CA PHE A 435 -0.30 0.27 -0.04
C PHE A 435 -1.44 -0.53 0.64
N GLY A 436 -2.61 -0.59 0.01
CA GLY A 436 -3.78 -1.31 0.53
C GLY A 436 -4.59 -0.54 1.58
N ILE A 437 -4.18 0.68 1.92
CA ILE A 437 -5.00 1.63 2.67
C ILE A 437 -5.29 2.84 1.78
N SER A 438 -6.55 3.25 1.74
CA SER A 438 -7.00 4.45 1.05
C SER A 438 -7.54 5.44 2.06
N PHE A 439 -7.36 6.71 1.76
CA PHE A 439 -7.86 7.80 2.56
C PHE A 439 -8.69 8.71 1.68
N GLU A 440 -9.89 9.00 2.15
CA GLU A 440 -10.82 9.92 1.52
C GLU A 440 -10.97 11.13 2.43
N MET A 441 -10.32 12.23 2.06
CA MET A 441 -10.39 13.47 2.83
C MET A 441 -11.38 14.41 2.18
N SER A 442 -12.53 14.58 2.81
CA SER A 442 -13.56 15.51 2.35
C SER A 442 -13.48 16.80 3.14
N PHE A 443 -13.66 17.93 2.46
CA PHE A 443 -13.74 19.22 3.12
C PHE A 443 -14.88 20.07 2.58
N GLN A 444 -15.47 20.83 3.49
CA GLN A 444 -16.59 21.72 3.20
C GLN A 444 -16.30 23.13 3.74
N ALA A 445 -16.71 24.14 2.98
CA ALA A 445 -16.70 25.52 3.44
C ALA A 445 -17.91 25.79 4.35
N GLU A 446 -17.67 26.27 5.58
CA GLU A 446 -18.75 26.78 6.44
C GLU A 446 -18.92 28.30 6.28
N HIS A 447 -20.07 28.80 6.76
CA HIS A 447 -20.57 30.15 6.52
C HIS A 447 -20.34 31.13 7.67
#